data_AF-A0A7W2R9E3-F1
#
_entry.id   AF-A0A7W2R9E3-F1
#
_cell.length_a   1.000
_cell.length_b   1.000
_cell.length_c   1.000
_cell.angle_alpha   90.00
_cell.angle_beta   90.00
_cell.angle_gamma   90.00
#
_symmetry.space_group_name_H-M   'P 1'
#
loop_
_entity.id
_entity.type
_entity.pdbx_description
1 polymer ?
#
loop_
_entity_poly.entity_id
_entity_poly.type
_entity_poly.pdbx_seq_one_letter_code
_entity_poly.pdbx_strand_id
1 'polypeptide(L)' 'MKALLGNLAKKIKGDPSGSEQLRAFISSSSKEYEVITLSNGKKYRVSTSPKEKAVA' A
#
# COMPACT_ATOMS: atom_id res chain seq x y z
N MET A 1 9.21 -1.00 18.54
CA MET A 1 8.39 -0.07 17.73
C MET A 1 7.36 -0.86 16.94
N LYS A 2 6.10 -0.40 17.00
CA LYS A 2 4.87 -1.14 16.69
C LYS A 2 4.68 -1.25 15.17
N ALA A 3 4.64 -2.46 14.63
CA ALA A 3 4.43 -2.78 13.22
C ALA A 3 2.99 -2.45 12.76
N LEU A 4 2.67 -1.16 12.61
CA LEU A 4 1.39 -0.72 12.05
C LEU A 4 1.29 -1.02 10.53
N LEU A 5 2.44 -1.19 9.86
CA LEU A 5 2.53 -1.61 8.44
C LEU A 5 2.39 -3.13 8.24
N GLY A 6 2.55 -3.95 9.29
CA GLY A 6 2.71 -5.41 9.15
C GLY A 6 1.45 -6.13 8.68
N ASN A 7 0.26 -5.76 9.20
CA ASN A 7 -0.97 -6.48 8.88
C ASN A 7 -1.56 -6.10 7.52
N LEU A 8 -1.45 -4.83 7.13
CA LEU A 8 -1.95 -4.39 5.82
C LEU A 8 -1.02 -4.88 4.71
N ALA A 9 0.30 -4.74 4.89
CA ALA A 9 1.27 -5.27 3.93
C ALA A 9 1.15 -6.79 3.77
N LYS A 10 0.90 -7.54 4.86
CA LYS A 10 0.60 -8.99 4.78
C LYS A 10 -0.65 -9.30 3.97
N LYS A 11 -1.73 -8.52 4.13
CA LYS A 11 -2.96 -8.70 3.36
C LYS A 11 -2.77 -8.38 1.88
N ILE A 12 -2.08 -7.29 1.55
CA ILE A 12 -1.79 -6.91 0.16
C ILE A 12 -0.84 -7.94 -0.48
N LYS A 13 0.17 -8.43 0.25
CA LYS A 13 1.13 -9.44 -0.25
C LYS A 13 0.52 -10.83 -0.40
N GLY A 14 -0.51 -11.17 0.38
CA GLY A 14 -1.27 -12.42 0.26
C GLY A 14 -2.37 -12.37 -0.79
N ASP A 15 -2.67 -11.20 -1.34
CA ASP A 15 -3.66 -11.00 -2.39
C ASP A 15 -2.94 -10.89 -3.74
N PRO A 16 -3.20 -11.77 -4.72
CA PRO A 16 -2.48 -11.77 -6.00
C PRO A 16 -2.62 -10.43 -6.74
N SER A 17 -3.84 -9.89 -6.79
CA SER A 17 -4.15 -8.62 -7.46
C SER A 17 -3.52 -7.44 -6.73
N GLY A 18 -3.69 -7.37 -5.40
CA GLY A 18 -3.10 -6.34 -4.57
C GLY A 18 -1.57 -6.33 -4.58
N SER A 19 -0.93 -7.50 -4.59
CA SER A 19 0.52 -7.65 -4.65
C SER A 19 1.08 -7.18 -5.99
N GLU A 20 0.41 -7.49 -7.10
CA GLU A 20 0.81 -7.05 -8.43
C GLU A 20 0.70 -5.53 -8.59
N GLN A 21 -0.43 -4.95 -8.16
CA GLN A 21 -0.62 -3.50 -8.14
C GLN A 21 0.39 -2.80 -7.23
N LEU A 22 0.68 -3.37 -6.05
CA LEU A 22 1.70 -2.82 -5.15
C LEU A 22 3.10 -2.84 -5.78
N ARG A 23 3.47 -3.94 -6.44
CA ARG A 23 4.76 -4.04 -7.13
C ARG A 23 4.84 -3.07 -8.30
N ALA A 24 3.77 -2.93 -9.09
CA ALA A 24 3.68 -1.97 -10.17
C ALA A 24 3.84 -0.53 -9.65
N PHE A 25 3.18 -0.20 -8.53
CA PHE A 25 3.33 1.09 -7.86
C PHE A 25 4.76 1.35 -7.39
N ILE A 26 5.38 0.40 -6.68
CA ILE A 26 6.76 0.53 -6.18
C ILE A 26 7.76 0.65 -7.34
N SER A 27 7.53 -0.07 -8.44
CA SER A 27 8.35 0.02 -9.64
C SER A 27 8.09 1.29 -10.45
N SER A 28 6.95 1.94 -10.26
CA SER A 28 6.58 3.18 -10.93
C SER A 28 6.99 4.37 -10.06
N SER A 29 8.26 4.76 -10.17
CA SER A 29 8.84 5.87 -9.39
C SER A 29 8.24 7.25 -9.70
N SER A 30 7.32 7.35 -10.66
CA SER A 30 6.67 8.60 -11.09
C SER A 30 5.35 8.90 -10.36
N LYS A 31 4.80 7.96 -9.59
CA LYS A 31 3.51 8.14 -8.89
C LYS A 31 3.73 8.42 -7.41
N GLU A 32 3.23 9.56 -6.93
CA GLU A 32 3.27 9.92 -5.51
C GLU A 32 2.32 9.05 -4.66
N TYR A 33 1.19 8.63 -5.25
CA TYR A 33 0.24 7.74 -4.63
C TYR A 33 -0.53 6.90 -5.65
N GLU A 34 -1.03 5.74 -5.22
CA GLU A 34 -1.92 4.89 -6.01
C GLU A 34 -2.97 4.22 -5.12
N VAL A 35 -4.13 3.89 -5.70
CA VAL A 35 -5.19 3.15 -5.01
C VAL A 35 -5.16 1.70 -5.46
N ILE A 36 -4.74 0.82 -4.55
CA ILE A 36 -4.74 -0.63 -4.75
C ILE A 36 -6.11 -1.16 -4.34
N THR A 37 -6.71 -1.98 -5.19
CA THR A 37 -7.98 -2.65 -4.90
C THR A 37 -7.70 -4.13 -4.69
N LEU A 38 -7.94 -4.63 -3.48
CA LEU A 38 -7.82 -6.05 -3.18
C LEU A 38 -8.98 -6.84 -3.79
N SER A 39 -8.78 -8.15 -3.96
CA SER A 39 -9.80 -9.07 -4.49
C SER A 39 -11.10 -9.08 -3.68
N ASN A 40 -11.06 -8.68 -2.41
CA ASN A 40 -12.25 -8.53 -1.55
C ASN A 40 -12.97 -7.17 -1.73
N GLY A 41 -12.60 -6.38 -2.73
CA GLY A 41 -13.16 -5.06 -3.03
C GLY A 41 -12.63 -3.93 -2.14
N LYS A 42 -11.76 -4.21 -1.16
CA LYS A 42 -11.19 -3.17 -0.29
C LYS A 42 -10.14 -2.36 -1.03
N LYS A 43 -10.25 -1.04 -0.91
CA LYS A 43 -9.33 -0.09 -1.54
C LYS A 43 -8.38 0.50 -0.52
N TYR A 44 -7.09 0.57 -0.87
CA TYR A 44 -6.04 1.15 -0.04
C TYR A 44 -5.26 2.17 -0.84
N ARG A 45 -5.08 3.37 -0.27
CA ARG A 45 -4.17 4.36 -0.82
C ARG A 45 -2.75 4.05 -0.33
N VAL A 46 -1.86 3.71 -1.25
CA VAL A 46 -0.42 3.60 -1.00
C VAL A 46 0.25 4.87 -1.51
N SER A 47 1.24 5.35 -0.77
CA SER A 47 2.06 6.50 -1.17
C SER A 47 3.53 6.17 -0.93
N THR A 48 4.38 6.59 -1.86
CA THR A 48 5.85 6.50 -1.73
C THR A 48 6.36 7.57 -0.78
N SER A 49 5.69 8.72 -0.74
CA SER A 49 5.92 9.73 0.27
C SER A 49 5.38 9.25 1.62
N PRO A 50 6.20 9.24 2.68
CA PRO A 50 5.66 9.16 4.02
C PRO A 50 4.77 10.40 4.17
N LYS A 51 3.45 10.22 4.29
CA LYS A 51 2.66 11.26 4.93
C LYS A 51 3.23 11.37 6.32
N GLU A 52 3.95 12.45 6.57
CA GLU A 52 4.22 12.94 7.91
C GLU A 52 2.90 12.80 8.66
N LYS A 53 2.82 11.78 9.52
CA LYS A 53 1.76 11.78 10.50
C LYS A 53 2.10 12.99 11.34
N ALA A 54 1.37 14.08 11.16
CA ALA A 54 1.17 15.03 12.24
C ALA A 54 0.67 14.20 13.43
N VAL A 55 1.59 13.80 14.29
CA VAL A 55 1.31 13.26 15.61
C VAL A 55 1.46 14.44 16.54
N ALA A 56 0.29 14.95 16.96
CA ALA A 56 0.04 15.93 18.02
C ALA A 56 0.62 17.34 17.81
#